data_AF-A0A1G6HHR3-F1
#
_entry.id   AF-A0A1G6HHR3-F1
#
_cell.length_a   1.000
_cell.length_b   1.000
_cell.length_c   1.000
_cell.angle_alpha   90.00
_cell.angle_beta   90.00
_cell.angle_gamma   90.00
#
_symmetry.space_group_name_H-M   'P 1'
#
loop_
_entity.id
_entity.type
_entity.pdbx_description
1 polymer ?
#
loop_
_entity_poly.entity_id
_entity_poly.type
_entity_poly.pdbx_seq_one_letter_code
_entity_poly.pdbx_strand_id
1 'polypeptide(L)' 'MSNKQKLIFSIIGIAILSILTPEIVSFFMHSGNGVMLTTNYYINYIVNVVNLQIGLFYLFVLSIILFIYGNK' A
#
# COMPACT_ATOMS: atom_id res chain seq x y z
N MET A 1 -7.23 16.59 -17.70
CA MET A 1 -6.82 16.55 -16.28
C MET A 1 -5.38 17.04 -16.16
N SER A 2 -5.14 18.06 -15.34
CA SER A 2 -3.81 18.68 -15.14
C SER A 2 -2.82 17.70 -14.48
N ASN A 3 -1.52 17.86 -14.73
CA ASN A 3 -0.46 17.09 -14.06
C ASN A 3 -0.58 17.20 -12.52
N LYS A 4 -0.98 18.36 -12.00
CA LYS A 4 -1.24 18.56 -10.56
C LYS A 4 -2.40 17.71 -10.07
N GLN A 5 -3.49 17.67 -10.83
CA GLN A 5 -4.65 16.83 -10.50
C GLN A 5 -4.26 15.34 -10.52
N LYS A 6 -3.49 14.90 -11.53
CA LYS A 6 -2.99 13.51 -11.60
C LYS A 6 -2.18 13.12 -10.36
N LEU A 7 -1.26 13.99 -9.92
CA LEU A 7 -0.48 13.77 -8.70
C LEU A 7 -1.38 13.67 -7.46
N ILE A 8 -2.33 14.59 -7.30
CA ILE A 8 -3.26 14.58 -6.17
C ILE A 8 -4.06 13.28 -6.13
N PHE A 9 -4.61 12.85 -7.28
CA PHE A 9 -5.34 11.59 -7.37
C PHE A 9 -4.45 10.39 -7.03
N SER A 10 -3.19 10.35 -7.49
CA SER A 10 -2.27 9.26 -7.13
C SER A 10 -1.95 9.24 -5.64
N ILE A 11 -1.70 10.39 -5.01
CA ILE A 11 -1.40 10.48 -3.58
C ILE A 11 -2.60 10.05 -2.75
N ILE A 12 -3.81 10.50 -3.10
CA ILE A 12 -5.04 10.09 -2.43
C ILE A 12 -5.24 8.57 -2.56
N GLY A 13 -5.05 8.01 -3.76
CA GLY A 13 -5.14 6.56 -3.97
C GLY A 13 -4.17 5.76 -3.10
N ILE A 14 -2.91 6.21 -3.03
CA ILE A 14 -1.89 5.58 -2.18
C ILE A 14 -2.26 5.67 -0.70
N ALA A 15 -2.75 6.84 -0.25
CA ALA A 15 -3.17 7.03 1.14
C ALA A 15 -4.34 6.11 1.52
N ILE A 16 -5.35 5.98 0.64
CA ILE A 16 -6.48 5.08 0.86
C ILE A 16 -5.99 3.62 0.94
N LEU A 17 -5.13 3.19 0.01
CA LEU A 17 -4.56 1.84 0.03
C LEU A 17 -3.73 1.58 1.29
N SER A 18 -2.99 2.58 1.78
CA SER A 18 -2.20 2.48 3.01
C SER A 18 -3.09 2.25 4.23
N ILE A 19 -4.21 2.98 4.34
CA ILE A 19 -5.19 2.80 5.42
C ILE A 19 -5.83 1.41 5.35
N LEU A 20 -6.16 0.94 4.14
CA LEU A 20 -6.80 -0.36 3.93
C LEU A 20 -5.83 -1.55 3.99
N THR A 21 -4.52 -1.31 3.99
CA THR A 21 -3.50 -2.38 3.96
C THR A 21 -3.70 -3.47 5.03
N PRO A 22 -3.98 -3.14 6.31
CA PRO A 22 -4.25 -4.14 7.34
C PRO A 22 -5.41 -5.08 6.97
N GLU A 23 -6.52 -4.52 6.48
CA GLU A 23 -7.71 -5.30 6.08
C GLU A 23 -7.45 -6.13 4.82
N ILE A 24 -6.74 -5.56 3.84
CA ILE A 24 -6.35 -6.27 2.61
C ILE A 24 -5.49 -7.48 2.94
N VAL A 25 -4.46 -7.31 3.78
CA VAL A 25 -3.59 -8.42 4.20
C VAL A 25 -4.38 -9.46 4.98
N SER A 26 -5.23 -9.02 5.91
CA SER A 26 -6.10 -9.92 6.66
C SER A 26 -6.98 -10.74 5.72
N PHE A 27 -7.67 -10.11 4.77
CA PHE A 27 -8.54 -10.78 3.81
C PHE A 27 -7.81 -11.87 3.00
N PHE A 28 -6.63 -11.55 2.44
CA PHE A 28 -5.86 -12.51 1.67
C PHE A 28 -5.29 -13.66 2.51
N MET A 29 -4.91 -13.39 3.77
CA MET A 29 -4.43 -14.44 4.67
C MET A 29 -5.56 -15.36 5.16
N HIS A 30 -6.74 -14.83 5.43
CA HIS A 30 -7.92 -15.61 5.82
C HIS A 30 -8.45 -16.50 4.69
N SER A 31 -8.27 -16.07 3.43
CA SER A 31 -8.74 -16.85 2.28
C SER A 31 -7.87 -18.10 2.00
N GLY A 32 -6.67 -18.19 2.57
CA GLY A 32 -5.69 -19.23 2.23
C GLY A 32 -5.53 -20.37 3.22
N ASN A 33 -5.87 -20.20 4.51
CA ASN A 33 -5.73 -21.23 5.53
C ASN A 33 -6.74 -20.99 6.67
N GLY A 34 -7.38 -22.07 7.15
CA GLY A 34 -8.27 -22.03 8.31
C GLY A 34 -7.62 -21.28 9.48
N VAL A 35 -8.40 -20.41 10.11
CA VAL A 35 -7.93 -19.38 11.06
C VAL A 35 -7.41 -20.02 12.34
N MET A 36 -6.16 -20.48 12.32
CA MET A 36 -5.41 -20.80 13.51
C MET A 36 -4.62 -19.55 13.91
N LEU A 37 -5.17 -18.79 14.86
CA LEU A 37 -4.56 -17.61 15.48
C LEU A 37 -3.30 -18.00 16.27
N THR A 38 -2.25 -18.37 15.54
CA THR A 38 -0.96 -18.79 16.07
C THR A 38 0.03 -17.63 16.01
N THR A 39 1.11 -17.71 16.79
CA THR A 39 2.21 -16.73 16.71
C THR A 39 2.74 -16.58 15.29
N ASN A 40 2.81 -17.69 14.53
CA ASN A 40 3.25 -17.66 13.13
C ASN A 40 2.30 -16.86 12.22
N TYR A 41 0.99 -16.91 12.47
CA TYR A 41 0.01 -16.08 11.76
C TYR A 41 0.30 -14.59 11.96
N TYR A 42 0.51 -14.15 13.21
CA TYR A 42 0.77 -12.74 13.50
C TYR A 42 2.10 -12.24 12.94
N ILE A 43 3.16 -13.06 12.99
CA ILE A 43 4.45 -12.72 12.38
C ILE A 43 4.27 -12.49 10.88
N ASN A 44 3.63 -13.43 10.18
CA ASN A 44 3.41 -13.32 8.73
C ASN A 44 2.50 -12.13 8.39
N TYR A 45 1.48 -11.87 9.19
CA TYR A 45 0.59 -10.71 9.04
C TYR A 45 1.37 -9.39 9.13
N ILE A 46 2.16 -9.20 10.20
CA ILE A 46 2.95 -7.97 10.39
C ILE A 46 3.96 -7.80 9.26
N VAL A 47 4.67 -8.87 8.87
CA VAL A 47 5.64 -8.83 7.76
C VAL A 47 4.95 -8.41 6.45
N ASN A 48 3.79 -8.98 6.14
CA ASN A 48 3.03 -8.63 4.93
C ASN A 48 2.54 -7.18 4.95
N VAL A 49 2.02 -6.70 6.09
CA VAL A 49 1.60 -5.30 6.24
C VAL A 49 2.78 -4.36 6.02
N VAL A 50 3.92 -4.63 6.67
CA VAL A 50 5.12 -3.78 6.53
C VAL A 50 5.63 -3.78 5.09
N ASN A 51 5.70 -4.93 4.43
CA ASN A 51 6.15 -5.04 3.04
C ASN A 51 5.26 -4.23 2.09
N LEU A 52 3.93 -4.29 2.26
CA LEU A 52 3.00 -3.47 1.46
C LEU A 52 3.16 -1.99 1.75
N GLN A 53 3.33 -1.58 3.02
CA GLN A 53 3.54 -0.17 3.35
C GLN A 53 4.83 0.39 2.73
N ILE A 54 5.91 -0.41 2.71
CA ILE A 54 7.16 -0.04 2.03
C ILE A 54 6.93 0.12 0.52
N GLY A 55 6.18 -0.79 -0.11
CA GLY A 55 5.82 -0.69 -1.52
C GLY A 55 4.99 0.55 -1.85
N LEU A 56 4.00 0.89 -1.01
CA LEU A 56 3.19 2.10 -1.14
C LEU A 56 4.02 3.37 -0.95
N PHE A 57 4.96 3.37 0.00
CA PHE A 57 5.90 4.46 0.18
C PHE A 57 6.78 4.67 -1.07
N TYR A 58 7.26 3.59 -1.67
CA TYR A 58 8.02 3.67 -2.92
C TYR A 58 7.18 4.27 -4.07
N LEU A 59 5.92 3.86 -4.22
CA LEU A 59 5.01 4.44 -5.21
C LEU A 59 4.75 5.92 -4.97
N PHE A 60 4.64 6.34 -3.71
CA PHE A 60 4.49 7.75 -3.35
C PHE A 60 5.70 8.57 -3.82
N VAL A 61 6.92 8.12 -3.48
CA VAL A 61 8.16 8.78 -3.91
C VAL A 61 8.26 8.83 -5.44
N LEU A 62 7.95 7.72 -6.12
CA LEU A 62 7.97 7.64 -7.57
C LEU A 62 6.96 8.62 -8.21
N SER A 63 5.76 8.74 -7.64
CA SER A 63 4.75 9.68 -8.14
C SER A 63 5.22 11.14 -8.08
N ILE A 64 5.93 11.52 -7.02
CA ILE A 64 6.53 12.86 -6.87
C ILE A 64 7.64 13.06 -7.90
N ILE A 65 8.55 12.09 -8.06
CA ILE A 65 9.64 12.17 -9.03
C ILE A 65 9.09 12.36 -10.44
N LEU A 66 8.10 11.55 -10.85
CA LEU A 66 7.48 11.65 -12.16
C LEU A 66 6.78 13.00 -12.37
N PHE A 67 6.15 13.56 -11.35
CA PHE A 67 5.56 14.89 -11.43
C PHE A 67 6.61 16.00 -11.60
N ILE A 68 7.75 15.90 -10.91
CA ILE A 68 8.85 16.87 -11.06
C ILE A 68 9.46 16.79 -12.46
N TYR A 69 9.76 15.58 -12.95
CA TYR A 69 10.34 15.39 -14.27
C TYR A 69 9.36 15.71 -15.41
N GLY A 70 8.07 15.38 -15.26
CA GLY A 70 7.05 15.64 -16.28
C GLY A 70 6.55 17.09 -16.34
N ASN A 71 7.01 17.97 -15.44
CA ASN A 71 6.77 19.42 -15.50
C ASN A 71 8.05 20.22 -15.81
N LYS A 72 9.17 19.55 -16.11
CA LYS A 72 10.30 20.17 -16.80
C LYS A 72 10.03 20.15 -18.30
#